data_AF-A0A7W1CUC0-F1
#
_entry.id   AF-A0A7W1CUC0-F1
#
_cell.length_a   1.000
_cell.length_b   1.000
_cell.length_c   1.000
_cell.angle_alpha   90.00
_cell.angle_beta   90.00
_cell.angle_gamma   90.00
#
_symmetry.space_group_name_H-M   'P 1'
#
loop_
_entity.id
_entity.type
_entity.pdbx_description
1 polymer ?
#
loop_
_entity_poly.entity_id
_entity_poly.type
_entity_poly.pdbx_seq_one_letter_code
_entity_poly.pdbx_strand_id
1 'polypeptide(L)' 'MTEKATNLIDTYSVARNGVAGPPTVNASSGETPFGFAFSRDGHLIVSEAFGGLPDIGAVSSYATNSQANSM' A
#
# COMPACT_ATOMS: atom_id res chain seq x y z
N MET A 1 0.96 3.28 3.83
CA MET A 1 1.48 4.53 3.25
C MET A 1 2.11 4.20 1.90
N THR A 2 2.05 5.12 0.94
CA THR A 2 2.75 4.99 -0.35
C THR A 2 3.86 6.02 -0.42
N GLU A 3 5.08 5.57 -0.72
CA GLU A 3 6.25 6.45 -0.85
C GLU A 3 6.54 6.75 -2.31
N LYS A 4 6.31 8.00 -2.72
CA LYS A 4 6.43 8.43 -4.12
C LYS A 4 7.84 8.27 -4.68
N ALA A 5 8.87 8.64 -3.92
CA ALA A 5 10.24 8.75 -4.42
C ALA A 5 10.99 7.42 -4.48
N THR A 6 10.61 6.46 -3.64
CA THR A 6 11.30 5.18 -3.44
C THR A 6 10.52 4.01 -4.03
N ASN A 7 9.30 4.23 -4.52
CA ASN A 7 8.38 3.20 -5.02
C ASN A 7 8.11 2.12 -3.95
N LEU A 8 7.91 2.54 -2.70
CA LEU A 8 7.64 1.65 -1.57
C LEU A 8 6.21 1.79 -1.06
N ILE A 9 5.73 0.72 -0.43
CA ILE A 9 4.45 0.65 0.29
C ILE A 9 4.74 0.19 1.72
N ASP A 10 4.57 1.11 2.67
CA ASP A 10 4.68 0.79 4.09
C ASP A 10 3.34 0.33 4.65
N THR A 11 3.38 -0.80 5.32
CA THR A 11 2.24 -1.37 6.03
C THR A 11 2.52 -1.40 7.51
N TYR A 12 1.48 -1.19 8.32
CA TYR A 12 1.60 -1.14 9.77
C TYR A 12 0.53 -2.05 10.36
N SER A 13 0.94 -2.95 11.25
CA SER A 13 -0.02 -3.62 12.12
C SER A 13 -0.56 -2.59 13.12
N VAL A 14 -1.88 -2.58 13.31
CA VAL A 14 -2.54 -1.69 14.27
C VAL A 14 -3.10 -2.56 15.38
N ALA A 15 -2.64 -2.32 16.61
CA ALA A 15 -3.14 -3.01 17.78
C ALA A 15 -4.60 -2.62 18.07
N ARG A 16 -5.31 -3.42 18.89
CA ARG A 16 -6.73 -3.17 19.19
C ARG A 16 -7.00 -1.80 19.83
N ASN A 17 -6.01 -1.23 20.49
CA ASN A 17 -6.07 0.12 21.08
C ASN A 17 -5.75 1.25 20.06
N GLY A 18 -5.61 0.92 18.77
CA GLY A 18 -5.34 1.87 17.69
C GLY A 18 -3.87 2.26 17.51
N VAL A 19 -2.95 1.69 18.29
CA VAL A 19 -1.52 2.01 18.19
C VAL A 19 -0.89 1.24 17.03
N ALA A 20 -0.25 1.96 16.12
CA ALA A 20 0.52 1.38 15.02
C ALA A 20 1.87 0.83 15.52
N GLY A 21 2.26 -0.35 15.04
CA GLY A 21 3.60 -0.91 15.22
C GLY A 21 4.64 -0.30 14.26
N PRO A 22 5.84 -0.89 14.18
CA PRO A 22 6.84 -0.51 13.18
C PRO A 22 6.38 -0.83 11.74
N PRO A 23 6.91 -0.14 10.72
CA PRO A 23 6.58 -0.41 9.33
C PRO A 23 7.11 -1.77 8.86
N THR A 24 6.31 -2.45 8.05
CA THR A 24 6.80 -3.46 7.11
C THR A 24 6.82 -2.84 5.72
N VAL A 25 8.03 -2.76 5.16
CA VAL A 25 8.31 -2.13 3.87
C VAL A 25 8.12 -3.15 2.74
N ASN A 26 7.32 -2.80 1.74
CA ASN A 26 7.09 -3.61 0.55
C ASN A 26 7.46 -2.82 -0.70
N ALA A 27 8.02 -3.49 -1.70
CA ALA A 27 8.18 -2.88 -3.02
C ALA A 27 6.81 -2.69 -3.68
N SER A 28 6.60 -1.53 -4.29
CA SER A 28 5.48 -1.32 -5.20
C SER A 28 5.69 -2.11 -6.50
N SER A 29 4.62 -2.60 -7.09
CA SER A 29 4.64 -3.31 -8.38
C SER A 29 4.81 -2.34 -9.55
N GLY A 30 4.25 -1.13 -9.45
CA GLY A 30 4.47 -0.04 -10.39
C GLY A 30 5.12 1.19 -9.75
N GLU A 31 5.36 2.18 -10.60
CA GLU A 31 6.19 3.34 -10.28
C GLU A 31 5.37 4.58 -9.86
N THR A 32 5.91 5.37 -8.94
CA THR A 32 5.31 6.58 -8.39
C THR A 32 3.92 6.31 -7.79
N PRO A 33 3.80 5.44 -6.77
CA PRO A 33 2.52 5.21 -6.11
C PRO A 33 2.08 6.49 -5.37
N PHE A 34 0.82 6.90 -5.52
CA PHE A 34 0.34 8.18 -4.98
C PHE A 34 -1.01 8.12 -4.26
N GLY A 35 -1.74 7.00 -4.37
CA GLY A 35 -3.03 6.82 -3.73
C GLY A 35 -3.33 5.34 -3.52
N PHE A 36 -4.17 5.03 -2.54
CA PHE A 36 -4.59 3.66 -2.28
C PHE A 36 -5.99 3.58 -1.67
N ALA A 37 -6.62 2.43 -1.83
CA ALA A 37 -7.89 2.06 -1.19
C ALA A 37 -7.91 0.56 -0.91
N PHE A 38 -8.81 0.10 -0.04
CA PHE A 38 -9.08 -1.32 0.11
C PHE A 38 -10.36 -1.69 -0.63
N SER A 39 -10.32 -2.79 -1.40
CA SER A 39 -11.52 -3.38 -1.96
C SER A 39 -12.37 -4.02 -0.86
N ARG A 40 -13.62 -4.36 -1.19
CA ARG A 40 -14.52 -5.03 -0.25
C ARG A 40 -14.00 -6.39 0.22
N ASP A 41 -13.26 -7.09 -0.64
CA ASP A 41 -12.68 -8.40 -0.33
C ASP A 41 -11.30 -8.28 0.34
N GLY A 42 -10.89 -7.06 0.73
CA GLY A 42 -9.69 -6.79 1.50
C GLY A 42 -8.42 -6.57 0.68
N HIS A 43 -8.48 -6.55 -0.66
CA HIS A 43 -7.30 -6.26 -1.47
C HIS A 43 -6.89 -4.80 -1.34
N LEU A 44 -5.59 -4.55 -1.21
CA LEU A 44 -5.03 -3.21 -1.36
C LEU A 44 -4.98 -2.86 -2.85
N ILE A 45 -5.61 -1.75 -3.24
CA ILE A 45 -5.57 -1.18 -4.58
C ILE A 45 -4.70 0.06 -4.53
N VAL A 46 -3.74 0.19 -5.44
CA VAL A 46 -2.80 1.32 -5.50
C VAL A 46 -2.88 1.99 -6.86
N SER A 47 -2.96 3.32 -6.87
CA SER A 47 -2.84 4.15 -8.07
C SER A 47 -1.40 4.59 -8.27
N GLU A 48 -0.91 4.42 -9.49
CA GLU A 48 0.49 4.60 -9.87
C GLU A 48 0.59 5.59 -11.04
N ALA A 49 1.53 6.54 -10.95
CA ALA A 49 1.65 7.61 -11.93
C ALA A 49 2.73 7.38 -13.00
N PHE A 50 3.63 6.40 -12.82
CA PHE A 50 4.71 6.06 -13.77
C PHE A 50 5.51 7.29 -14.24
N GLY A 51 5.93 8.16 -13.31
CA GLY A 51 6.65 9.40 -13.65
C GLY A 51 5.76 10.61 -13.96
N GLY A 52 4.44 10.44 -13.98
CA GLY A 52 3.47 11.55 -13.95
C GLY A 52 3.20 12.22 -15.30
N LEU A 53 3.51 11.55 -16.41
CA LEU A 53 3.07 12.01 -17.74
C LEU A 53 1.59 11.65 -17.96
N PRO A 54 0.89 12.35 -18.88
CA PRO A 54 -0.46 11.99 -19.27
C PRO A 54 -0.55 10.56 -19.83
N ASP A 55 -1.68 9.90 -19.59
CA ASP A 55 -2.09 8.61 -20.19
C ASP A 55 -1.17 7.40 -19.94
N ILE A 56 -0.28 7.49 -18.93
CA ILE A 56 0.60 6.38 -18.53
C ILE A 56 0.34 5.85 -17.12
N GLY A 57 -0.73 6.30 -16.48
CA GLY A 57 -1.12 5.82 -15.16
C GLY A 57 -1.51 4.33 -15.17
N ALA A 58 -1.29 3.66 -14.05
CA ALA A 58 -1.70 2.27 -13.86
C ALA A 58 -2.33 2.05 -12.48
N VAL A 59 -2.89 0.85 -12.32
CA VAL A 59 -3.42 0.37 -11.05
C VAL A 59 -2.88 -1.03 -10.79
N SER A 60 -2.38 -1.25 -9.58
CA SER A 60 -1.96 -2.55 -9.08
C SER A 60 -2.82 -2.99 -7.89
N SER A 61 -2.93 -4.29 -7.68
CA SER A 61 -3.68 -4.88 -6.57
C SER A 61 -2.84 -5.91 -5.82
N TYR A 62 -2.92 -5.89 -4.49
CA TYR A 62 -2.14 -6.75 -3.61
C TYR A 62 -3.08 -7.56 -2.71
N ALA A 63 -2.78 -8.84 -2.54
CA ALA A 63 -3.37 -9.62 -1.46
C ALA A 63 -2.79 -9.13 -0.12
N THR A 64 -3.65 -8.95 0.87
CA THR A 64 -3.23 -8.54 2.21
C THR A 64 -3.24 -9.75 3.13
N ASN A 65 -2.10 -10.04 3.76
CA ASN A 65 -2.09 -11.05 4.81
C ASN A 65 -2.51 -10.39 6.13
N SER A 66 -3.70 -10.75 6.63
CA SER A 66 -4.11 -10.33 7.97
C SER A 66 -3.36 -11.14 9.02
N GLN A 67 -2.28 -10.59 9.57
CA GLN A 67 -1.72 -11.11 10.82
C GLN A 67 -2.56 -10.52 11.96
N ALA A 68 -3.66 -11.20 12.33
CA ALA A 68 -4.39 -10.88 13.54
C ALA A 68 -3.44 -11.16 14.72
N ASN A 69 -2.92 -10.10 15.33
CA ASN A 69 -2.02 -10.22 16.46
C ASN A 69 -2.79 -10.78 17.67
N SER A 70 -2.67 -12.09 17.89
CA SER A 70 -3.16 -12.78 19.08
C SER A 70 -2.30 -12.35 20.27
N MET A 71 -2.76 -11.34 21.01
CA MET A 71 -2.39 -11.13 22.41
C MET A 71 -3.57 -11.54 23.29
#